data_AF-A0A848DHM9-F1
#
_entry.id   AF-A0A848DHM9-F1
#
_cell.length_a   1.000
_cell.length_b   1.000
_cell.length_c   1.000
_cell.angle_alpha   90.00
_cell.angle_beta   90.00
_cell.angle_gamma   90.00
#
_symmetry.space_group_name_H-M   'P 1'
#
loop_
_entity.id
_entity.type
_entity.pdbx_description
1 polymer ?
#
loop_
_entity_poly.entity_id
_entity_poly.type
_entity_poly.pdbx_seq_one_letter_code
_entity_poly.pdbx_strand_id
1 'polypeptide(L)'
;MASDATGQSPGQSVSTGRANGPEQISDEARAQFVQLLVDKVREAQASDELRTQFVQFLLDKVRGDPFPSREQLDLIEESLPPDMFSDYAQVLMEKAGQEGFPSNEILRRIQRISGGPRARG
;
A
#
# COMPACT_ATOMS: atom_id res chain seq x y z
N MET A 1 -8.90 -1.25 93.21
CA MET A 1 -9.74 -2.10 92.35
C MET A 1 -9.46 -1.68 90.91
N ALA A 2 -8.91 -2.62 90.11
CA ALA A 2 -8.61 -2.68 88.66
C ALA A 2 -7.86 -1.49 88.01
N SER A 3 -6.60 -1.54 87.52
CA SER A 3 -5.85 -2.47 86.63
C SER A 3 -6.07 -2.23 85.12
N ASP A 4 -4.96 -1.89 84.44
CA ASP A 4 -4.44 -2.33 83.11
C ASP A 4 -5.37 -2.40 81.87
N ALA A 5 -4.93 -2.37 80.60
CA ALA A 5 -3.75 -1.91 79.85
C ALA A 5 -3.99 -2.41 78.39
N THR A 6 -3.42 -1.74 77.37
CA THR A 6 -3.14 -2.27 76.00
C THR A 6 -4.37 -2.47 75.08
N GLY A 7 -4.41 -2.18 73.78
CA GLY A 7 -3.49 -1.71 72.74
C GLY A 7 -4.20 -1.77 71.37
N GLN A 8 -3.46 -1.51 70.27
CA GLN A 8 -3.78 -1.79 68.85
C GLN A 8 -4.57 -0.74 68.00
N SER A 9 -3.83 0.06 67.22
CA SER A 9 -4.08 0.23 65.76
C SER A 9 -3.35 -0.91 65.02
N PRO A 10 -3.61 -1.28 63.74
CA PRO A 10 -4.22 -0.50 62.64
C PRO A 10 -5.13 -1.30 61.67
N GLY A 11 -5.76 -0.60 60.72
CA GLY A 11 -5.92 -1.12 59.35
C GLY A 11 -7.34 -1.47 58.87
N GLN A 12 -7.51 -1.24 57.56
CA GLN A 12 -8.58 -1.71 56.66
C GLN A 12 -9.85 -0.84 56.61
N SER A 13 -10.41 -0.44 55.46
CA SER A 13 -10.00 -0.63 54.07
C SER A 13 -10.79 0.36 53.20
N VAL A 14 -10.05 1.09 52.37
CA VAL A 14 -10.27 1.30 50.93
C VAL A 14 -11.68 0.96 50.39
N SER A 15 -12.38 1.98 49.88
CA SER A 15 -13.10 1.82 48.61
C SER A 15 -12.83 3.05 47.76
N THR A 16 -11.67 3.02 47.12
CA THR A 16 -11.31 3.86 45.99
C THR A 16 -12.31 3.60 44.86
N GLY A 17 -13.28 4.50 44.71
CA GLY A 17 -13.98 4.71 43.45
C GLY A 17 -13.01 5.23 42.39
N ARG A 18 -12.20 4.34 41.83
CA ARG A 18 -11.38 4.58 40.64
C ARG A 18 -11.40 3.31 39.79
N ALA A 19 -12.33 3.27 38.84
CA ALA A 19 -12.27 2.34 37.73
C ALA A 19 -12.79 3.02 36.46
N ASN A 20 -12.17 4.14 36.09
CA ASN A 20 -12.14 4.58 34.70
C ASN A 20 -10.74 4.25 34.18
N GLY A 21 -10.50 2.97 33.87
CA GLY A 21 -9.35 2.54 33.08
C GLY A 21 -9.70 2.65 31.60
N PRO A 22 -8.74 2.99 30.71
CA PRO A 22 -9.01 3.00 29.27
C PRO A 22 -9.51 1.61 28.85
N GLU A 23 -10.59 1.57 28.07
CA GLU A 23 -11.25 0.35 27.59
C GLU A 23 -10.20 -0.69 27.13
N GLN A 24 -10.06 -1.76 27.90
CA GLN A 24 -9.24 -2.90 27.51
C GLN A 24 -9.95 -3.58 26.35
N ILE A 25 -9.47 -3.36 25.13
CA ILE A 25 -9.93 -4.10 23.95
C ILE A 25 -9.80 -5.58 24.28
N SER A 26 -10.92 -6.31 24.25
CA SER A 26 -10.91 -7.74 24.54
C SER A 26 -10.04 -8.48 23.54
N ASP A 27 -9.43 -9.59 23.95
CA ASP A 27 -8.59 -10.41 23.07
C ASP A 27 -9.38 -10.90 21.84
N GLU A 28 -10.69 -11.10 22.00
CA GLU A 28 -11.60 -11.43 20.91
C GLU A 28 -11.74 -10.27 19.90
N ALA A 29 -11.94 -9.03 20.37
CA ALA A 29 -12.01 -7.87 19.48
C ALA A 29 -10.69 -7.63 18.74
N ARG A 30 -9.54 -7.92 19.39
CA ARG A 30 -8.22 -7.88 18.74
C ARG A 30 -8.10 -8.95 17.65
N ALA A 31 -8.55 -10.18 17.93
CA ALA A 31 -8.54 -11.26 16.95
C ALA A 31 -9.42 -10.96 15.73
N GLN A 32 -10.63 -10.43 15.93
CA GLN A 32 -11.53 -10.04 14.85
C GLN A 32 -10.93 -8.94 13.96
N PHE A 33 -10.29 -7.93 14.55
CA PHE A 33 -9.62 -6.88 13.81
C PHE A 33 -8.44 -7.42 12.97
N VAL A 34 -7.62 -8.29 13.55
CA VAL A 34 -6.53 -8.95 12.81
C VAL A 34 -7.06 -9.75 11.63
N GLN A 35 -8.17 -10.49 11.80
CA GLN A 35 -8.77 -11.24 10.72
C GLN A 35 -9.27 -10.33 9.59
N LEU A 36 -9.94 -9.23 9.93
CA LEU A 36 -10.38 -8.23 8.94
C LEU A 36 -9.19 -7.65 8.15
N LEU A 37 -8.08 -7.35 8.83
CA LEU A 37 -6.87 -6.88 8.16
C LEU A 37 -6.29 -7.94 7.23
N VAL A 38 -6.22 -9.20 7.65
CA VAL A 38 -5.73 -10.31 6.81
C VAL A 38 -6.58 -10.43 5.55
N ASP A 39 -7.90 -10.38 5.68
CA ASP A 39 -8.82 -10.49 4.55
C ASP A 39 -8.68 -9.29 3.61
N LYS A 40 -8.59 -8.06 4.15
CA LYS A 40 -8.37 -6.84 3.36
C LYS A 40 -7.01 -6.84 2.65
N VAL A 41 -5.95 -7.30 3.32
CA VAL A 41 -4.63 -7.44 2.72
C VAL A 41 -4.67 -8.44 1.57
N ARG A 42 -5.34 -9.59 1.74
CA ARG A 42 -5.52 -10.58 0.67
C ARG A 42 -6.30 -10.04 -0.53
N GLU A 43 -7.39 -9.30 -0.29
CA GLU A 43 -8.18 -8.65 -1.34
C GLU A 43 -7.34 -7.63 -2.13
N ALA A 44 -6.56 -6.81 -1.43
CA ALA A 44 -5.65 -5.84 -2.03
C ALA A 44 -4.56 -6.54 -2.85
N GLN A 45 -3.92 -7.57 -2.29
CA GLN A 45 -2.90 -8.36 -2.99
C GLN A 45 -3.44 -9.06 -4.24
N ALA A 46 -4.65 -9.63 -4.18
CA ALA A 46 -5.28 -10.25 -5.34
C ALA A 46 -5.59 -9.20 -6.44
N SER A 47 -6.01 -8.01 -6.05
CA SER A 47 -6.27 -6.90 -6.99
C SER A 47 -4.97 -6.38 -7.62
N ASP A 48 -3.90 -6.28 -6.84
CA ASP A 48 -2.57 -5.86 -7.32
C ASP A 48 -1.97 -6.91 -8.25
N GLU A 49 -2.09 -8.20 -7.93
CA GLU A 49 -1.65 -9.30 -8.80
C GLU A 49 -2.37 -9.27 -10.16
N LEU A 50 -3.70 -9.10 -10.15
CA LEU A 50 -4.47 -8.98 -11.39
C LEU A 50 -4.07 -7.74 -12.21
N ARG A 51 -3.79 -6.61 -11.55
CA ARG A 51 -3.31 -5.38 -12.19
C ARG A 51 -1.94 -5.62 -12.84
N THR A 52 -1.01 -6.25 -12.13
CA THR A 52 0.32 -6.61 -12.64
C THR A 52 0.22 -7.52 -13.86
N GLN A 53 -0.62 -8.56 -13.80
CA GLN A 53 -0.85 -9.47 -14.93
C GLN A 53 -1.45 -8.74 -16.14
N PHE A 54 -2.41 -7.84 -15.92
CA PHE A 54 -3.02 -7.05 -16.98
C PHE A 54 -2.01 -6.12 -17.65
N VAL A 55 -1.20 -5.41 -16.86
CA VAL A 55 -0.14 -4.53 -17.39
C VAL A 55 0.90 -5.34 -18.15
N GLN A 56 1.35 -6.47 -17.62
CA GLN A 56 2.30 -7.34 -18.31
C GLN A 56 1.77 -7.78 -19.68
N PHE A 57 0.49 -8.19 -19.74
CA PHE A 57 -0.17 -8.53 -21.00
C PHE A 57 -0.15 -7.36 -22.00
N LEU A 58 -0.47 -6.14 -21.56
CA LEU A 58 -0.43 -4.96 -22.43
C LEU A 58 1.00 -4.60 -22.88
N LEU A 59 1.99 -4.71 -22.00
CA LEU A 59 3.40 -4.50 -22.35
C LEU A 59 3.87 -5.49 -23.42
N ASP A 60 3.50 -6.76 -23.30
CA ASP A 60 3.82 -7.78 -24.29
C ASP A 60 3.17 -7.50 -25.65
N LYS A 61 1.94 -6.97 -25.66
CA LYS A 61 1.28 -6.50 -26.89
C LYS A 61 2.01 -5.33 -27.51
N VAL A 62 2.36 -4.30 -26.73
CA VAL A 62 3.10 -3.13 -27.20
C VAL A 62 4.46 -3.52 -27.77
N ARG A 63 5.19 -4.46 -27.14
CA ARG A 63 6.46 -4.99 -27.67
C ARG A 63 6.33 -5.57 -29.08
N GLY A 64 5.23 -6.27 -29.37
CA GLY A 64 4.97 -6.85 -30.69
C GLY A 64 4.40 -5.87 -31.72
N ASP A 65 3.79 -4.77 -31.27
CA ASP A 65 3.12 -3.81 -32.15
C ASP A 65 4.11 -2.74 -32.66
N PRO A 66 4.31 -2.56 -33.97
CA PRO A 66 5.13 -1.48 -34.49
C PRO A 66 4.54 -0.09 -34.23
N PHE A 67 3.21 0.03 -34.05
CA PHE A 67 2.52 1.30 -33.88
C PHE A 67 1.46 1.21 -32.77
N PRO A 68 1.88 1.05 -31.50
CA PRO A 68 0.95 0.96 -30.38
C PRO A 68 0.10 2.24 -30.31
N SER A 69 -1.20 2.07 -30.09
CA SER A 69 -2.13 3.20 -30.04
C SER A 69 -1.89 4.03 -28.78
N ARG A 70 -2.20 5.32 -28.87
CA ARG A 70 -2.15 6.23 -27.71
C ARG A 70 -3.00 5.72 -26.55
N GLU A 71 -4.20 5.25 -26.84
CA GLU A 71 -5.14 4.73 -25.84
C GLU A 71 -4.58 3.50 -25.14
N GLN A 72 -3.87 2.63 -25.85
CA GLN A 72 -3.20 1.47 -25.23
C GLN A 72 -2.08 1.91 -24.27
N LEU A 73 -1.28 2.91 -24.66
CA LEU A 73 -0.22 3.44 -23.81
C LEU A 73 -0.78 4.17 -22.59
N ASP A 74 -1.87 4.93 -22.75
CA ASP A 74 -2.57 5.60 -21.65
C ASP A 74 -3.15 4.56 -20.67
N LEU A 75 -3.74 3.47 -21.16
CA LEU A 75 -4.28 2.40 -20.33
C LEU A 75 -3.20 1.69 -19.50
N ILE A 76 -2.00 1.52 -20.07
CA ILE A 76 -0.83 1.00 -19.34
C ILE A 76 -0.44 1.98 -18.23
N GLU A 77 -0.28 3.27 -18.55
CA GLU A 77 0.13 4.30 -17.58
C GLU A 77 -0.86 4.46 -16.41
N GLU A 78 -2.16 4.36 -16.67
CA GLU A 78 -3.22 4.41 -15.65
C GLU A 78 -3.23 3.16 -14.75
N SER A 79 -2.81 2.03 -15.29
CA SER A 79 -2.84 0.74 -14.60
C SER A 79 -1.49 0.37 -13.97
N LEU A 80 -0.42 1.12 -14.26
CA LEU A 80 0.96 0.76 -13.95
C LEU A 80 1.22 0.72 -12.43
N PRO A 81 1.59 -0.44 -11.87
CA PRO A 81 2.08 -0.50 -10.50
C PRO A 81 3.47 0.17 -10.37
N PRO A 82 3.83 0.71 -9.19
CA PRO A 82 5.07 1.48 -9.03
C PRO A 82 6.38 0.73 -9.31
N ASP A 83 6.41 -0.58 -9.13
CA ASP A 83 7.56 -1.44 -9.41
C ASP A 83 7.77 -1.68 -10.92
N MET A 84 6.71 -1.57 -11.73
CA MET A 84 6.76 -1.79 -13.18
C MET A 84 7.12 -0.53 -14.01
N PHE A 85 7.36 0.63 -13.39
CA PHE A 85 7.77 1.85 -14.11
C PHE A 85 9.04 1.66 -14.93
N SER A 86 10.01 0.90 -14.39
CA SER A 86 11.27 0.64 -15.06
C SER A 86 11.09 -0.23 -16.31
N ASP A 87 10.29 -1.29 -16.21
CA ASP A 87 9.97 -2.19 -17.32
C ASP A 87 9.24 -1.46 -18.44
N TYR A 88 8.25 -0.61 -18.10
CA TYR A 88 7.53 0.17 -19.09
C TYR A 88 8.46 1.17 -19.81
N ALA A 89 9.32 1.88 -19.06
CA ALA A 89 10.31 2.77 -19.65
C ALA A 89 11.25 2.03 -20.61
N GLN A 90 11.68 0.82 -20.25
CA GLN A 90 12.51 -0.01 -21.10
C GLN A 90 11.79 -0.36 -22.41
N VAL A 91 10.52 -0.78 -22.36
CA VAL A 91 9.72 -1.06 -23.57
C VAL A 91 9.63 0.17 -24.47
N LEU A 92 9.39 1.35 -23.91
CA LEU A 92 9.33 2.59 -24.70
C LEU A 92 10.68 2.94 -25.34
N MET A 93 11.79 2.74 -24.62
CA MET A 93 13.14 2.96 -25.16
C MET A 93 13.49 1.96 -26.27
N GLU A 94 13.13 0.69 -26.10
CA GLU A 94 13.27 -0.34 -27.13
C GLU A 94 12.50 0.06 -28.39
N LYS A 95 11.27 0.57 -28.25
CA LYS A 95 10.47 1.07 -29.36
C LYS A 95 11.10 2.27 -30.04
N ALA A 96 11.54 3.24 -29.26
CA ALA A 96 12.20 4.42 -29.80
C ALA A 96 13.48 4.08 -30.58
N GLY A 97 14.20 3.03 -30.17
CA GLY A 97 15.41 2.57 -30.85
C GLY A 97 15.17 1.74 -32.12
N GLN A 98 13.98 1.14 -32.28
CA GLN A 98 13.60 0.39 -33.48
C GLN A 98 13.18 1.30 -34.64
N GLU A 99 12.74 2.52 -34.33
CA GLU A 99 12.33 3.51 -35.33
C GLU A 99 13.49 4.42 -35.72
N GLY A 100 13.66 4.70 -37.03
CA GLY A 100 14.65 5.68 -37.51
C GLY A 100 14.35 7.11 -37.05
N PHE A 101 13.08 7.40 -36.74
CA PHE A 101 12.61 8.65 -36.17
C PHE A 101 11.53 8.35 -35.13
N PRO A 102 11.90 8.19 -33.85
CA PRO A 102 10.94 7.89 -32.80
C PRO A 102 9.89 8.98 -32.68
N SER A 103 8.63 8.58 -32.47
CA SER A 103 7.55 9.55 -32.29
C SER A 103 7.78 10.46 -31.07
N ASN A 104 7.44 11.75 -31.21
CA ASN A 104 7.48 12.72 -30.11
C ASN A 104 6.61 12.28 -28.91
N GLU A 105 5.60 11.46 -29.14
CA GLU A 105 4.77 10.89 -28.08
C GLU A 105 5.57 9.93 -27.20
N ILE A 106 6.23 8.93 -27.80
CA ILE A 106 7.08 7.96 -27.08
C ILE A 106 8.18 8.68 -26.30
N LEU A 107 8.88 9.64 -26.94
CA LEU A 107 9.95 10.41 -26.28
C LEU A 107 9.46 11.19 -25.06
N ARG A 108 8.28 11.82 -25.15
CA ARG A 108 7.68 12.54 -24.02
C ARG A 108 7.29 11.60 -22.88
N ARG A 109 6.75 10.41 -23.19
CA ARG A 109 6.41 9.39 -22.18
C ARG A 109 7.67 8.91 -21.46
N ILE A 110 8.74 8.59 -22.20
CA ILE A 110 10.05 8.24 -21.62
C ILE A 110 10.51 9.36 -20.67
N GLN A 111 10.52 10.62 -21.12
CA GLN A 111 10.96 11.75 -20.31
C GLN A 111 10.16 11.88 -19.00
N ARG A 112 8.83 11.69 -19.04
CA ARG A 112 7.98 11.73 -17.84
C ARG A 112 8.35 10.65 -16.84
N ILE A 113 8.64 9.44 -17.31
CA ILE A 113 8.91 8.28 -16.45
C ILE A 113 10.36 8.28 -15.96
N SER A 114 11.32 8.68 -16.81
CA SER A 114 12.74 8.77 -16.46
C SER A 114 13.08 9.97 -15.56
N GLY A 115 12.24 11.01 -15.55
CA GLY A 115 12.41 12.21 -14.74
C GLY A 115 12.08 12.03 -13.25
N GLY A 116 11.53 10.87 -12.85
CA GLY A 116 11.13 10.59 -11.47
C GLY A 116 9.90 11.39 -10.99
N PRO A 117 9.28 11.02 -9.85
CA PRO A 117 8.01 11.58 -9.36
C PRO A 117 8.12 13.01 -8.77
N ARG A 118 8.82 13.95 -9.43
CA ARG A 118 9.08 15.33 -8.93
C ARG A 118 9.09 16.44 -9.98
N ALA A 119 8.22 16.39 -10.98
CA ALA A 119 8.00 17.51 -11.90
C ALA A 119 6.54 18.00 -11.91
N ARG A 120 5.83 17.92 -10.78
CA ARG A 120 4.64 18.75 -10.53
C ARG A 120 5.04 19.88 -9.59
N GLY A 121 5.30 21.05 -10.17
CA GLY A 121 5.14 22.33 -9.48
C GLY A 121 3.66 22.71 -9.43
#